data_AF-A0A9N9B692-F1
#
_entry.id   AF-A0A9N9B692-F1
#
_cell.length_a   1.000
_cell.length_b   1.000
_cell.length_c   1.000
_cell.angle_alpha   90.00
_cell.angle_beta   90.00
_cell.angle_gamma   90.00
#
_symmetry.space_group_name_H-M   'P 1'
#
loop_
_entity.id
_entity.type
_entity.pdbx_description
1 polymer ?
#
loop_
_entity_poly.entity_id
_entity_poly.type
_entity_poly.pdbx_seq_one_letter_code
_entity_poly.pdbx_strand_id
1 'polypeptide(L)'
;MYRGKIELGGQDGQNLLNLLTAGDELMLDEFCNYIQNFLIHQKFEWLEDNLVEVLRITGSCSCYKSFIFSLGDGKNLQEVKLSRVRDSATSMYGHTSYGPHFGTADLRMYSPFNNKENCSCQQASYFRTVTEHVRFAAEEYEVFQVVPKQ
;
A
#
# COMPACT_ATOMS: atom_id res chain seq x y z
N MET A 1 -26.73 -6.20 -20.77
CA MET A 1 -25.74 -6.21 -19.67
C MET A 1 -24.92 -7.50 -19.82
N TYR A 2 -23.73 -7.42 -20.43
CA TYR A 2 -22.90 -8.60 -20.65
C TYR A 2 -22.24 -9.00 -19.33
N ARG A 3 -22.66 -10.13 -18.74
CA ARG A 3 -21.99 -10.75 -17.59
C ARG A 3 -20.90 -11.67 -18.11
N GLY A 4 -19.69 -11.14 -18.28
CA GLY A 4 -18.50 -11.96 -18.56
C GLY A 4 -18.10 -12.77 -17.33
N LYS A 5 -17.76 -14.05 -17.53
CA LYS A 5 -17.03 -14.83 -16.52
C LYS A 5 -15.57 -14.85 -16.93
N ILE A 6 -14.67 -14.53 -16.01
CA ILE A 6 -13.23 -14.67 -16.18
C ILE A 6 -12.75 -15.73 -15.18
N GLU A 7 -12.00 -16.72 -15.66
CA GLU A 7 -11.34 -17.72 -14.83
C GLU A 7 -9.89 -17.29 -14.56
N LEU A 8 -9.59 -16.96 -13.30
CA LEU A 8 -8.25 -16.49 -12.90
C LEU A 8 -7.28 -17.63 -12.51
N GLY A 9 -7.80 -18.84 -12.26
CA GLY A 9 -7.03 -19.98 -11.72
C GLY A 9 -5.83 -20.39 -12.57
N GLY A 10 -5.93 -20.28 -13.90
CA GLY A 10 -4.89 -20.66 -14.84
C GLY A 10 -3.94 -19.51 -15.25
N GLN A 11 -4.19 -18.28 -14.81
CA GLN A 11 -3.38 -17.14 -15.21
C GLN A 11 -2.09 -17.06 -14.41
N ASP A 12 -0.99 -16.72 -15.07
CA ASP A 12 0.26 -16.34 -14.40
C ASP A 12 0.14 -14.97 -13.74
N GLY A 13 1.08 -14.63 -12.85
CA GLY A 13 1.03 -13.38 -12.11
C GLY A 13 1.12 -12.14 -13.00
N GLN A 14 1.84 -12.21 -14.13
CA GLN A 14 1.99 -11.07 -15.04
C GLN A 14 0.68 -10.76 -15.78
N ASN A 15 -0.05 -11.79 -16.22
CA ASN A 15 -1.36 -11.62 -16.84
C ASN A 15 -2.36 -11.02 -15.86
N LEU A 16 -2.30 -11.42 -14.59
CA LEU A 16 -3.12 -10.83 -13.53
C LEU A 16 -2.79 -9.36 -13.29
N LEU A 17 -1.50 -8.97 -13.34
CA LEU A 17 -1.08 -7.57 -13.23
C LEU A 17 -1.49 -6.73 -14.45
N ASN A 18 -1.41 -7.28 -15.65
CA ASN A 18 -1.88 -6.63 -16.87
C ASN A 18 -3.40 -6.44 -16.82
N LEU A 19 -4.13 -7.43 -16.33
CA LEU A 19 -5.58 -7.37 -16.16
C LEU A 19 -5.98 -6.35 -15.09
N LEU A 20 -5.22 -6.26 -14.00
CA LEU A 20 -5.38 -5.25 -12.97
C LEU A 20 -5.16 -3.84 -13.54
N THR A 21 -4.13 -3.67 -14.37
CA THR A 21 -3.83 -2.41 -15.06
C THR A 21 -4.96 -2.00 -16.01
N ALA A 22 -5.44 -2.91 -16.85
CA ALA A 22 -6.57 -2.64 -17.74
C ALA A 22 -7.87 -2.36 -16.97
N GLY A 23 -8.10 -3.05 -15.85
CA GLY A 23 -9.23 -2.78 -14.95
C GLY A 23 -9.17 -1.38 -14.37
N ASP A 24 -7.99 -0.92 -13.98
CA ASP A 24 -7.77 0.42 -13.43
C ASP A 24 -7.97 1.51 -14.50
N GLU A 25 -7.44 1.32 -15.72
CA GLU A 25 -7.66 2.22 -16.86
C GLU A 25 -9.15 2.38 -17.22
N LEU A 26 -9.93 1.33 -17.00
CA LEU A 26 -11.37 1.30 -17.26
C LEU A 26 -12.22 1.68 -16.04
N MET A 27 -11.60 2.05 -14.91
CA MET A 27 -12.27 2.38 -13.65
C MET A 27 -13.23 1.29 -13.15
N LEU A 28 -12.79 0.03 -13.23
CA LEU A 28 -13.56 -1.15 -12.81
C LEU A 28 -13.19 -1.58 -11.39
N ASP A 29 -13.53 -0.77 -10.39
CA ASP A 29 -13.05 -0.93 -9.02
C ASP A 29 -13.37 -2.30 -8.40
N GLU A 30 -14.57 -2.85 -8.61
CA GLU A 30 -14.95 -4.18 -8.13
C GLU A 30 -14.08 -5.29 -8.75
N PHE A 31 -13.71 -5.13 -10.02
CA PHE A 31 -12.88 -6.08 -10.75
C PHE A 31 -11.43 -6.01 -10.29
N CYS A 32 -10.89 -4.80 -10.12
CA CYS A 32 -9.57 -4.58 -9.54
C CYS A 32 -9.47 -5.19 -8.14
N ASN A 33 -10.48 -4.96 -7.29
CA ASN A 33 -10.54 -5.54 -5.95
C ASN A 33 -10.58 -7.08 -5.97
N TYR A 34 -11.30 -7.66 -6.92
CA TYR A 34 -11.33 -9.12 -7.08
C TYR A 34 -9.96 -9.70 -7.46
N ILE A 35 -9.29 -9.11 -8.45
CA ILE A 35 -7.95 -9.57 -8.90
C ILE A 35 -6.91 -9.37 -7.80
N GLN A 36 -6.94 -8.25 -7.08
CA GLN A 36 -6.02 -7.99 -5.97
C GLN A 36 -6.20 -9.02 -4.85
N ASN A 37 -7.45 -9.31 -4.46
CA ASN A 37 -7.73 -10.35 -3.47
C ASN A 37 -7.26 -11.72 -3.96
N PHE A 38 -7.48 -12.04 -5.24
CA PHE A 38 -7.00 -13.29 -5.83
C PHE A 38 -5.48 -13.40 -5.78
N LEU A 39 -4.74 -12.34 -6.15
CA LEU A 39 -3.28 -12.30 -6.08
C LEU A 39 -2.77 -12.52 -4.66
N ILE A 40 -3.35 -11.83 -3.67
CA ILE A 40 -2.95 -11.92 -2.26
C ILE A 40 -3.16 -13.34 -1.71
N HIS A 41 -4.30 -13.97 -2.02
CA HIS A 41 -4.69 -15.23 -1.38
C HIS A 41 -4.23 -16.47 -2.15
N GLN A 42 -4.08 -16.40 -3.48
CA GLN A 42 -3.80 -17.57 -4.32
C GLN A 42 -2.47 -17.50 -5.08
N LYS A 43 -1.82 -16.32 -5.14
CA LYS A 43 -0.54 -16.14 -5.82
C LYS A 43 0.52 -15.50 -4.90
N PHE A 44 0.41 -15.75 -3.60
CA PHE A 44 1.29 -15.16 -2.59
C PHE A 44 2.77 -15.45 -2.86
N GLU A 45 3.16 -16.70 -3.09
CA GLU A 45 4.56 -17.07 -3.40
C GLU A 45 5.11 -16.33 -4.63
N TRP A 46 4.27 -16.17 -5.67
CA TRP A 46 4.65 -15.40 -6.85
C TRP A 46 4.84 -13.91 -6.54
N LEU A 47 4.02 -13.34 -5.64
CA LEU A 47 4.19 -11.96 -5.17
C LEU A 47 5.50 -11.78 -4.40
N GLU A 48 5.91 -12.79 -3.62
CA GLU A 48 7.19 -12.77 -2.89
C GLU A 48 8.37 -12.68 -3.86
N ASP A 49 8.36 -13.49 -4.92
CA ASP A 49 9.43 -13.50 -5.94
C ASP A 49 9.43 -12.25 -6.83
N ASN A 50 8.31 -11.50 -6.90
CA ASN A 50 8.10 -10.41 -7.85
C ASN A 50 7.73 -9.06 -7.19
N LEU A 51 8.15 -8.84 -5.94
CA LEU A 51 7.77 -7.69 -5.13
C LEU A 51 8.00 -6.32 -5.82
N VAL A 52 9.12 -6.17 -6.55
CA VAL A 52 9.44 -4.92 -7.26
C VAL A 52 8.42 -4.61 -8.36
N GLU A 53 8.04 -5.61 -9.15
CA GLU A 53 7.08 -5.43 -10.24
C GLU A 53 5.66 -5.18 -9.70
N VAL A 54 5.30 -5.85 -8.61
CA VAL A 54 4.05 -5.62 -7.90
C VAL A 54 3.97 -4.19 -7.35
N LEU A 55 5.05 -3.69 -6.73
CA LEU A 55 5.10 -2.32 -6.22
C LEU A 55 5.02 -1.29 -7.35
N ARG A 56 5.65 -1.55 -8.50
CA ARG A 56 5.59 -0.68 -9.69
C ARG A 56 4.16 -0.52 -10.20
N ILE A 57 3.44 -1.63 -10.38
CA ILE A 57 2.09 -1.64 -10.97
C ILE A 57 1.03 -1.18 -9.97
N THR A 58 1.14 -1.59 -8.70
CA THR A 58 0.19 -1.13 -7.67
C THR A 58 0.39 0.33 -7.28
N GLY A 59 1.59 0.89 -7.49
CA GLY A 59 1.84 2.33 -7.39
C GLY A 59 1.26 3.14 -8.55
N SER A 60 1.05 2.53 -9.72
CA SER A 60 0.48 3.20 -10.91
C SER A 60 -1.05 3.11 -11.01
N CYS A 61 -1.69 2.14 -10.33
CA CYS A 61 -3.16 2.04 -10.31
C CYS A 61 -3.79 3.23 -9.56
N SER A 62 -4.71 3.92 -10.23
CA SER A 62 -5.47 5.06 -9.77
C SER A 62 -6.47 4.75 -8.66
N CYS A 63 -6.92 3.50 -8.51
CA CYS A 63 -7.97 3.15 -7.55
C CYS A 63 -7.55 3.26 -6.06
N TYR A 64 -6.26 3.09 -5.70
CA TYR A 64 -5.80 3.16 -4.30
C TYR A 64 -4.33 3.59 -4.17
N LYS A 65 -4.04 4.86 -4.48
CA LYS A 65 -2.66 5.37 -4.61
C LYS A 65 -1.82 5.37 -3.33
N SER A 66 -2.45 5.33 -2.15
CA SER A 66 -1.75 5.47 -0.88
C SER A 66 -1.68 4.15 -0.12
N PHE A 67 -0.47 3.72 0.20
CA PHE A 67 -0.18 2.57 1.04
C PHE A 67 0.85 2.96 2.11
N ILE A 68 0.82 2.25 3.23
CA ILE A 68 1.88 2.29 4.25
C ILE A 68 2.42 0.88 4.42
N PHE A 69 3.71 0.75 4.70
CA PHE A 69 4.34 -0.54 4.91
C PHE A 69 5.42 -0.48 5.99
N SER A 70 5.76 -1.65 6.53
CA SER A 70 6.89 -1.86 7.44
C SER A 70 7.66 -3.09 6.97
N LEU A 71 8.99 -3.01 7.00
CA LEU A 71 9.88 -4.09 6.58
C LEU A 71 10.38 -4.96 7.74
N GLY A 72 10.00 -4.64 8.99
CA GLY A 72 10.58 -5.31 10.16
C GLY A 72 12.09 -5.10 10.24
N ASP A 73 12.84 -6.18 10.48
CA ASP A 73 14.30 -6.17 10.48
C ASP A 73 14.94 -6.18 9.07
N GLY A 74 14.13 -6.21 8.02
CA GLY A 74 14.57 -6.27 6.61
C GLY A 74 15.15 -7.61 6.17
N LYS A 75 15.16 -8.63 7.05
CA LYS A 75 15.67 -9.98 6.77
C LYS A 75 14.54 -11.01 6.71
N ASN A 76 13.51 -10.82 7.53
CA ASN A 76 12.38 -11.74 7.62
C ASN A 76 11.14 -11.20 6.88
N LEU A 77 10.81 -11.81 5.74
CA LEU A 77 9.65 -11.40 4.94
C LEU A 77 8.31 -11.64 5.64
N GLN A 78 8.25 -12.53 6.63
CA GLN A 78 7.04 -12.75 7.44
C GLN A 78 6.70 -11.56 8.35
N GLU A 79 7.67 -10.68 8.62
CA GLU A 79 7.47 -9.45 9.39
C GLU A 79 7.04 -8.27 8.52
N VAL A 80 7.10 -8.42 7.19
CA VAL A 80 6.69 -7.37 6.25
C VAL A 80 5.18 -7.16 6.35
N LYS A 81 4.79 -5.94 6.69
CA LYS A 81 3.38 -5.53 6.79
C LYS A 81 3.10 -4.51 5.70
N LEU A 82 2.12 -4.77 4.85
CA LEU A 82 1.59 -3.82 3.86
C LEU A 82 0.14 -3.50 4.19
N SER A 83 -0.19 -2.21 4.30
CA SER A 83 -1.56 -1.74 4.56
C SER A 83 -2.00 -0.74 3.49
N ARG A 84 -3.18 -0.97 2.93
CA ARG A 84 -3.79 -0.10 1.92
C ARG A 84 -4.80 0.83 2.57
N VAL A 85 -5.00 2.01 1.98
CA VAL A 85 -6.07 2.91 2.40
C VAL A 85 -7.44 2.29 2.12
N ARG A 86 -8.39 2.43 3.06
CA ARG A 86 -9.79 1.99 2.90
C ARG A 86 -10.59 2.93 2.01
N ASP A 87 -10.38 4.22 2.21
CA ASP A 87 -11.01 5.32 1.47
C ASP A 87 -9.97 6.39 1.16
N SER A 88 -9.74 6.61 -0.14
CA SER A 88 -8.74 7.55 -0.66
C SER A 88 -8.95 8.98 -0.19
N ALA A 89 -10.20 9.37 0.12
CA ALA A 89 -10.56 10.69 0.64
C ALA A 89 -9.90 11.01 2.00
N THR A 90 -9.47 9.98 2.74
CA THR A 90 -8.86 10.12 4.06
C THR A 90 -7.36 9.80 4.09
N SER A 91 -6.74 9.61 2.91
CA SER A 91 -5.40 9.02 2.80
C SER A 91 -4.26 9.91 3.30
N MET A 92 -4.38 11.24 3.24
CA MET A 92 -3.33 12.17 3.67
C MET A 92 -3.93 13.44 4.29
N TYR A 93 -3.42 13.83 5.46
CA TYR A 93 -3.73 15.12 6.09
C TYR A 93 -2.48 15.99 6.07
N GLY A 94 -2.52 17.08 5.29
CA GLY A 94 -1.45 18.06 5.26
C GLY A 94 -1.68 19.16 6.30
N HIS A 95 -0.75 19.34 7.23
CA HIS A 95 -0.75 20.54 8.07
C HIS A 95 0.70 20.96 8.33
N THR A 96 0.93 22.27 8.32
CA THR A 96 2.25 22.90 8.13
C THR A 96 3.25 22.66 9.27
N SER A 97 2.78 22.12 10.40
CA SER A 97 3.58 21.80 11.59
C SER A 97 3.93 20.31 11.72
N TYR A 98 3.47 19.47 10.79
CA TYR A 98 3.55 18.02 10.89
C TYR A 98 4.54 17.46 9.86
N GLY A 99 5.33 16.48 10.28
CA GLY A 99 6.04 15.62 9.34
C GLY A 99 5.05 14.71 8.59
N PRO A 100 5.51 13.59 8.02
CA PRO A 100 4.64 12.67 7.29
C PRO A 100 3.39 12.26 8.10
N HIS A 101 2.21 12.38 7.48
CA HIS A 101 0.93 12.05 8.09
C HIS A 101 0.04 11.28 7.11
N PHE A 102 -0.01 9.97 7.28
CA PHE A 102 -0.81 9.06 6.48
C PHE A 102 -2.06 8.64 7.25
N GLY A 103 -3.21 8.78 6.60
CA GLY A 103 -4.50 8.49 7.21
C GLY A 103 -4.88 9.50 8.29
N THR A 104 -5.91 9.16 9.06
CA THR A 104 -6.34 9.97 10.21
C THR A 104 -5.42 9.75 11.42
N ALA A 105 -4.90 8.53 11.61
CA ALA A 105 -4.02 8.17 12.71
C ALA A 105 -3.04 7.03 12.38
N ASP A 106 -3.01 6.59 11.12
CA ASP A 106 -2.37 5.33 10.69
C ASP A 106 -0.86 5.40 10.70
N LEU A 107 -0.28 6.52 10.30
CA LEU A 107 1.13 6.81 10.52
C LEU A 107 1.32 8.31 10.61
N ARG A 108 1.57 8.80 11.83
CA ARG A 108 1.70 10.22 12.13
C ARG A 108 3.07 10.49 12.71
N MET A 109 3.74 11.50 12.18
CA MET A 109 5.03 11.98 12.68
C MET A 109 4.95 13.50 12.92
N TYR A 110 5.14 13.93 14.16
CA TYR A 110 5.17 15.34 14.52
C TYR A 110 6.56 15.80 14.86
N SER A 111 6.88 17.04 14.49
CA SER A 111 8.12 17.66 14.95
C SER A 111 7.98 18.07 16.42
N PRO A 112 8.97 17.78 17.29
CA PRO A 112 10.18 17.00 17.03
C PRO A 112 9.92 15.48 17.02
N PHE A 113 10.24 14.80 15.92
CA PHE A 113 9.85 13.39 15.68
C PHE A 113 10.71 12.35 16.42
N ASN A 114 11.82 12.80 17.01
CA ASN A 114 12.68 12.00 17.89
C ASN A 114 12.11 11.86 19.31
N ASN A 115 10.98 12.48 19.62
CA ASN A 115 10.25 12.25 20.86
C ASN A 115 9.22 11.13 20.67
N LYS A 116 9.24 10.15 21.57
CA LYS A 116 8.35 8.98 21.53
C LYS A 116 6.86 9.35 21.51
N GLU A 117 6.48 10.49 22.09
CA GLU A 117 5.10 10.95 22.13
C GLU A 117 4.64 11.63 20.83
N ASN A 118 5.57 11.91 19.91
CA ASN A 118 5.32 12.69 18.70
C ASN A 118 5.14 11.84 17.44
N CYS A 119 5.47 10.55 17.47
CA CYS A 119 5.10 9.64 16.38
C CYS A 119 4.16 8.54 16.89
N SER A 120 3.19 8.16 16.05
CA SER A 120 2.20 7.15 16.39
C SER A 120 1.70 6.37 15.18
N CYS A 121 1.27 5.14 15.41
CA CYS A 121 0.64 4.27 14.41
C CYS A 121 -0.61 3.62 14.99
N GLN A 122 -1.79 3.94 14.45
CA GLN A 122 -3.09 3.40 14.89
C GLN A 122 -4.02 3.18 13.70
N GLN A 123 -4.66 2.02 13.63
CA GLN A 123 -5.53 1.68 12.51
C GLN A 123 -6.77 2.60 12.47
N ALA A 124 -6.93 3.37 11.40
CA ALA A 124 -8.10 4.22 11.17
C ALA A 124 -8.52 4.23 9.69
N SER A 125 -7.75 4.91 8.85
CA SER A 125 -8.00 5.08 7.41
C SER A 125 -7.44 3.93 6.57
N TYR A 126 -6.57 3.09 7.13
CA TYR A 126 -5.95 1.96 6.44
C TYR A 126 -6.46 0.62 7.00
N PHE A 127 -6.32 -0.45 6.21
CA PHE A 127 -6.88 -1.77 6.55
C PHE A 127 -6.27 -2.41 7.81
N ARG A 128 -5.04 -2.08 8.19
CA ARG A 128 -4.31 -2.59 9.36
C ARG A 128 -3.16 -1.68 9.78
N THR A 129 -2.67 -1.84 11.01
CA THR A 129 -1.41 -1.20 11.44
C THR A 129 -0.21 -1.86 10.75
N VAL A 130 0.89 -1.11 10.64
CA VAL A 130 2.18 -1.62 10.10
C VAL A 130 3.23 -1.83 11.18
N THR A 131 2.95 -1.40 12.42
CA THR A 131 3.80 -1.65 13.58
C THR A 131 2.92 -1.92 14.80
N GLU A 132 3.48 -2.59 15.80
CA GLU A 132 2.87 -2.78 17.11
C GLU A 132 3.14 -1.59 18.04
N HIS A 133 4.09 -0.72 17.65
CA HIS A 133 4.40 0.49 18.39
C HIS A 133 3.33 1.55 18.15
N VAL A 134 2.38 1.65 19.10
CA VAL A 134 1.38 2.73 19.11
C VAL A 134 2.04 4.11 19.18
N ARG A 135 3.18 4.20 19.87
CA ARG A 135 4.01 5.40 20.01
C ARG A 135 5.49 5.08 19.80
N PHE A 136 6.17 5.89 19.01
CA PHE A 136 7.57 5.68 18.66
C PHE A 136 8.30 7.01 18.43
N ALA A 137 9.63 6.95 18.46
CA ALA A 137 10.51 8.04 18.05
C ALA A 137 11.18 7.61 16.74
N ALA A 138 11.22 8.50 15.76
CA ALA A 138 11.99 8.27 14.54
C ALA A 138 13.38 8.89 14.69
N GLU A 139 14.41 8.15 14.26
CA GLU A 139 15.78 8.66 14.21
C GLU A 139 15.97 9.54 12.97
N GLU A 140 15.46 9.10 11.82
CA GLU A 140 15.51 9.79 10.54
C GLU A 140 14.25 9.52 9.70
N TYR A 141 14.03 10.37 8.68
CA TYR A 141 13.07 10.08 7.61
C TYR A 141 13.53 10.75 6.31
N GLU A 142 13.24 10.11 5.19
CA GLU A 142 13.59 10.59 3.85
C GLU A 142 12.34 10.61 2.97
N VAL A 143 12.28 11.57 2.05
CA VAL A 143 11.17 11.71 1.08
C VAL A 143 11.76 11.64 -0.32
N PHE A 144 11.28 10.67 -1.10
CA PHE A 144 11.73 10.44 -2.47
C PHE A 144 10.61 10.76 -3.46
N GLN A 145 10.96 11.44 -4.56
CA GLN A 145 10.09 11.61 -5.72
C GLN A 145 10.67 10.80 -6.89
N VAL A 146 9.85 9.90 -7.45
CA VAL A 146 10.21 9.18 -8.67
C VAL A 146 9.96 10.09 -9.86
N VAL A 147 10.99 10.28 -10.69
CA VAL A 147 10.90 11.04 -11.94
C VAL A 147 11.13 10.11 -13.13
N PRO A 148 10.40 10.28 -14.26
CA PRO A 148 10.66 9.50 -15.47
C PRO A 148 12.11 9.68 -15.94
N LYS A 149 12.70 8.59 -16.44
CA LYS A 149 14.02 8.64 -17.07
C LYS A 149 13.87 9.39 -18.40
N GLN A 150 14.64 10.46 -18.58
CA GLN A 150 14.72 11.21 -19.85
C GLN A 150 15.45 10.40 -20.93
#